data_AF-E1JTP9-F1
#
_entry.id   AF-E1JTP9-F1
#
_cell.length_a   1.000
_cell.length_b   1.000
_cell.length_c   1.000
_cell.angle_alpha   90.00
_cell.angle_beta   90.00
_cell.angle_gamma   90.00
#
_symmetry.space_group_name_H-M   'P 1'
#
loop_
_entity.id
_entity.type
_entity.pdbx_description
1 polymer ?
#
loop_
_entity_poly.entity_id
_entity_poly.type
_entity_poly.pdbx_seq_one_letter_code
_entity_poly.pdbx_strand_id
1 'polypeptide(L)' 'MGQPFFLATATTVRATVIVSLAEDIGKALGMGLRARLPGRELIVIDEVSLREGDYLDLGKPLEGGKFVPPIIKSLAFSTK' A
#
# COMPACT_ATOMS: atom_id res chain seq x y z
N MET A 1 9.77 39.21 29.92
CA MET A 1 8.64 38.27 29.79
C MET A 1 8.70 37.68 28.39
N GLY A 2 9.46 36.60 28.20
CA GLY A 2 9.67 35.95 26.90
C GLY A 2 8.62 34.86 26.69
N GLN A 3 7.93 34.89 25.56
CA GLN A 3 6.99 33.82 25.20
C GLN A 3 7.77 32.60 24.72
N PRO A 4 7.36 31.36 25.07
CA PRO A 4 8.06 30.17 24.61
C PRO A 4 7.76 29.96 23.12
N PHE A 5 8.82 29.88 22.33
CA PHE A 5 8.78 29.35 20.96
C PHE A 5 8.53 27.83 21.06
N PHE A 6 7.33 27.39 20.72
CA PHE A 6 7.04 25.95 20.61
C PHE A 6 7.41 25.50 19.19
N LEU A 7 8.58 24.87 19.05
CA LEU A 7 8.98 24.26 17.79
C LEU A 7 8.18 22.95 17.64
N ALA A 8 7.06 22.99 16.92
CA ALA A 8 6.35 21.77 16.55
C ALA A 8 7.17 21.02 15.50
N THR A 9 7.87 19.96 15.91
CA THR A 9 8.51 19.03 15.00
C THR A 9 7.41 18.26 14.27
N ALA A 10 7.15 18.60 13.01
CA ALA A 10 6.31 17.80 12.14
C ALA A 10 7.05 16.49 11.83
N THR A 11 6.66 15.41 12.51
CA THR A 11 7.13 14.06 12.17
C THR A 11 6.52 13.67 10.82
N THR A 12 7.30 13.79 9.75
CA THR A 12 6.90 13.28 8.44
C THR A 12 6.81 11.75 8.51
N VAL A 13 5.60 11.22 8.58
CA VAL A 13 5.36 9.79 8.42
C VAL A 13 5.60 9.44 6.95
N ARG A 14 6.67 8.67 6.68
CA ARG A 14 6.89 8.11 5.34
C ARG A 14 5.95 6.91 5.18
N ALA A 15 4.79 7.14 4.58
CA ALA A 15 3.85 6.08 4.25
C ALA A 15 4.33 5.26 3.04
N THR A 16 4.19 3.93 3.15
CA THR A 16 4.34 2.99 2.03
C THR A 16 3.26 3.26 0.98
N VAL A 17 3.64 3.29 -0.29
CA VAL A 17 2.70 3.37 -1.40
C VAL A 17 2.35 1.95 -1.84
N ILE A 18 1.06 1.63 -1.88
CA ILE A 18 0.56 0.34 -2.35
C ILE A 18 -0.29 0.60 -3.60
N VAL A 19 0.00 -0.14 -4.66
CA VAL A 19 -0.75 -0.11 -5.92
C VAL A 19 -1.25 -1.52 -6.22
N SER A 20 -2.55 -1.66 -6.44
CA SER A 20 -3.17 -2.89 -6.92
C SER A 20 -3.74 -2.67 -8.31
N LEU A 21 -3.63 -3.66 -9.18
CA LEU A 21 -4.13 -3.62 -10.54
C LEU A 21 -4.55 -5.02 -11.00
N ALA A 22 -5.49 -5.08 -11.95
CA ALA A 22 -5.99 -6.35 -12.47
C ALA A 22 -5.08 -6.91 -13.59
N GLU A 23 -4.30 -6.03 -14.23
CA GLU A 23 -3.43 -6.36 -15.36
C GLU A 23 -2.06 -6.88 -14.90
N ASP A 24 -1.51 -7.87 -15.60
CA ASP A 24 -0.16 -8.42 -15.42
C ASP A 24 0.93 -7.46 -15.96
N ILE A 25 1.05 -6.28 -15.32
CA ILE A 25 2.04 -5.24 -15.69
C ILE A 25 2.77 -4.66 -14.48
N GLY A 26 2.68 -5.30 -13.30
CA GLY A 26 3.16 -4.73 -12.04
C GLY A 26 4.65 -4.44 -12.03
N LYS A 27 5.46 -5.27 -12.71
CA LYS A 27 6.90 -5.02 -12.87
C LYS A 27 7.17 -3.73 -13.66
N ALA A 28 6.53 -3.56 -14.81
CA ALA A 28 6.74 -2.38 -15.67
C ALA A 28 6.25 -1.10 -14.98
N LEU A 29 5.06 -1.17 -14.37
CA LEU A 29 4.50 -0.07 -13.60
C LEU A 29 5.40 0.30 -12.40
N GLY A 30 5.86 -0.70 -11.65
CA GLY A 30 6.74 -0.51 -10.50
C GLY A 30 8.07 0.15 -10.86
N MET A 31 8.68 -0.26 -11.97
CA MET A 31 9.88 0.39 -12.50
C MET A 31 9.63 1.87 -12.86
N GLY A 32 8.50 2.17 -13.51
CA GLY A 32 8.14 3.54 -13.87
C GLY A 32 7.79 4.42 -12.67
N LEU A 33 7.16 3.86 -11.64
CA LEU A 33 6.79 4.56 -10.41
C LEU A 33 7.98 4.78 -9.47
N ARG A 34 8.93 3.85 -9.39
CA ARG A 34 10.15 3.99 -8.58
C ARG A 34 10.92 5.28 -8.89
N ALA A 35 11.02 5.64 -10.17
CA ALA A 35 11.68 6.89 -10.59
C ALA A 35 10.95 8.15 -10.10
N ARG A 36 9.64 8.05 -9.81
CA ARG A 36 8.77 9.16 -9.39
C ARG A 36 8.53 9.21 -7.88
N LEU A 37 8.90 8.14 -7.16
CA LEU A 37 8.69 7.99 -5.72
C LEU A 37 10.02 7.77 -4.97
N PRO A 38 11.00 8.69 -5.09
CA PRO A 38 12.30 8.50 -4.45
C PRO A 38 12.18 8.43 -2.92
N GLY A 39 12.81 7.43 -2.33
CA GLY A 39 12.87 7.25 -0.87
C GLY A 39 11.53 6.86 -0.21
N ARG A 40 10.52 6.48 -1.00
CA ARG A 40 9.28 5.84 -0.52
C ARG A 40 9.30 4.35 -0.85
N GLU A 41 8.82 3.55 0.09
CA GLU A 41 8.55 2.14 -0.18
C GLU A 41 7.36 2.03 -1.14
N LEU A 42 7.48 1.13 -2.11
CA LEU A 42 6.46 0.86 -3.13
C LEU A 42 6.20 -0.64 -3.19
N ILE A 43 4.94 -1.02 -3.05
CA ILE A 43 4.42 -2.37 -3.30
C ILE A 43 3.48 -2.28 -4.48
N VAL A 44 3.72 -3.09 -5.51
CA VAL A 44 2.81 -3.26 -6.66
C VAL A 44 2.32 -4.70 -6.64
N ILE A 45 1.00 -4.86 -6.70
CA ILE A 45 0.31 -6.15 -6.67
C ILE A 45 -0.55 -6.23 -7.94
N ASP A 46 -0.05 -6.94 -8.94
CA ASP A 46 -0.75 -7.19 -10.21
C ASP A 46 -1.65 -8.44 -10.13
N GLU A 47 -2.49 -8.60 -11.16
CA GLU A 47 -3.45 -9.70 -11.27
C GLU A 47 -4.49 -9.77 -10.13
N VAL A 48 -4.74 -8.65 -9.44
CA VAL A 48 -5.73 -8.56 -8.36
C VAL A 48 -6.89 -7.65 -8.79
N SER A 49 -8.03 -8.28 -9.06
CA SER A 49 -9.29 -7.58 -9.32
C SER A 49 -10.02 -7.27 -8.02
N LEU A 50 -10.13 -5.98 -7.68
CA LEU A 50 -10.89 -5.50 -6.52
C LEU A 50 -12.18 -4.83 -6.98
N ARG A 51 -13.20 -4.93 -6.14
CA ARG A 51 -14.49 -4.25 -6.26
C ARG A 51 -14.65 -3.25 -5.11
N GLU A 52 -15.63 -2.37 -5.25
CA GLU A 52 -16.01 -1.50 -4.14
C GLU A 52 -16.42 -2.35 -2.93
N GLY A 53 -15.88 -2.00 -1.75
CA GLY A 53 -16.10 -2.76 -0.51
C GLY A 53 -15.17 -3.97 -0.33
N ASP A 54 -14.26 -4.24 -1.27
CA ASP A 54 -13.18 -5.20 -1.07
C ASP A 54 -12.06 -4.61 -0.22
N TYR A 55 -11.52 -5.46 0.65
CA TYR A 55 -10.35 -5.19 1.47
C TYR A 55 -9.25 -6.15 1.04
N LEU A 56 -8.03 -5.62 0.91
CA LEU A 56 -6.84 -6.42 0.67
C LEU A 56 -6.11 -6.63 2.00
N ASP A 57 -6.08 -7.86 2.47
CA ASP A 57 -5.30 -8.28 3.63
C ASP A 57 -4.01 -8.96 3.17
N LEU A 58 -2.88 -8.58 3.76
CA LEU A 58 -1.59 -9.19 3.50
C LEU A 58 -1.24 -10.11 4.66
N GLY A 59 -1.22 -11.41 4.39
CA GLY A 59 -0.90 -12.42 5.39
C GLY A 59 0.53 -12.30 5.92
N LYS A 60 0.92 -13.23 6.79
CA LYS A 60 2.33 -13.35 7.19
C LYS A 60 3.14 -13.94 6.03
N PRO A 61 4.44 -13.58 5.89
CA PRO A 61 5.31 -14.26 4.96
C PRO A 61 5.32 -15.77 5.20
N LEU A 62 5.20 -16.56 4.13
CA LEU A 62 5.37 -18.01 4.19
C LEU A 62 6.86 -18.38 4.33
N GLU A 63 7.14 -19.67 4.56
CA GLU A 63 8.51 -20.17 4.81
C GLU A 63 9.53 -19.59 3.81
N GLY A 64 10.64 -19.07 4.36
CA GLY A 64 11.69 -18.41 3.58
C GLY A 64 11.43 -16.93 3.26
N GLY A 65 10.29 -16.35 3.66
CA GLY A 65 10.04 -14.90 3.65
C GLY A 65 9.87 -14.25 2.28
N LYS A 66 9.88 -15.05 1.20
CA LYS A 66 9.85 -14.54 -0.18
C LYS A 66 8.45 -14.34 -0.74
N PHE A 67 7.43 -14.90 -0.08
CA PHE A 67 6.06 -14.88 -0.55
C PHE A 67 5.12 -14.48 0.57
N VAL A 68 4.27 -13.50 0.27
CA VAL A 68 3.20 -13.02 1.16
C VAL A 68 1.88 -13.19 0.41
N PRO A 69 0.97 -14.08 0.86
CA PRO A 69 -0.28 -14.31 0.16
C PRO A 69 -1.23 -13.10 0.34
N PRO A 70 -1.75 -12.51 -0.75
CA PRO A 70 -2.86 -11.56 -0.66
C PRO A 70 -4.17 -12.31 -0.40
N ILE A 71 -5.01 -11.76 0.47
CA ILE A 71 -6.37 -12.24 0.72
C ILE A 71 -7.33 -11.10 0.42
N ILE A 72 -8.26 -11.33 -0.50
CA ILE A 72 -9.37 -10.42 -0.76
C ILE A 72 -10.49 -10.76 0.22
N LYS A 73 -10.91 -9.79 1.03
CA LYS A 73 -12.07 -9.88 1.91
C LYS A 73 -13.13 -8.93 1.40
N SER A 74 -14.25 -9.48 0.95
CA SER A 74 -15.38 -8.68 0.48
C SER A 74 -16.36 -8.42 1.60
N LEU A 75 -16.72 -7.16 1.85
CA LEU A 75 -17.88 -6.86 2.69
C LEU A 75 -19.15 -7.13 1.89
N ALA A 76 -19.94 -8.10 2.35
CA ALA A 76 -21.27 -8.34 1.81
C ALA A 76 -22.24 -7.31 2.39
N PHE A 77 -22.50 -6.24 1.64
CA PHE A 77 -23.59 -5.32 1.96
C PHE A 77 -24.88 -5.87 1.36
N SER A 78 -25.79 -6.38 2.20
CA SER A 78 -27.16 -6.67 1.77
C SER A 78 -27.90 -5.34 1.67
N THR A 79 -28.11 -4.86 0.45
CA THR A 79 -29.14 -3.86 0.18
C THR A 79 -30.49 -4.57 0.23
N LYS A 80 -31.31 -4.21 1.22
CA LYS A 80 -32.70 -4.61 1.30
C LYS A 80 -33.55 -3.67 0.44
#